data_AF-A0A7H4PEU0-F1
#
_entry.id   AF-A0A7H4PEU0-F1
#
_cell.length_a   1.000
_cell.length_b   1.000
_cell.length_c   1.000
_cell.angle_alpha   90.00
_cell.angle_beta   90.00
_cell.angle_gamma   90.00
#
_symmetry.space_group_name_H-M   'P 1'
#
loop_
_entity.id
_entity.type
_entity.pdbx_description
1 polymer ?
#
loop_
_entity_poly.entity_id
_entity_poly.type
_entity_poly.pdbx_seq_one_letter_code
_entity_poly.pdbx_strand_id
1 'polypeptide(L)' 'MAVTFIIGKHLTSLIALRLYMPGNSITSALANEFAEAETGLHVAALMELGLILFVITFIVLAASKFMIMRLAKNEGAR' A
#
# COMPACT_ATOMS: atom_id res chain seq x y z
N MET A 1 7.62 6.88 -13.92
CA MET A 1 7.08 8.26 -13.84
C MET A 1 5.77 8.49 -14.65
N ALA A 2 4.81 7.56 -14.64
CA ALA A 2 3.40 7.83 -14.97
C ALA A 2 2.51 7.01 -14.03
N VAL A 3 2.94 5.76 -13.82
CA VAL A 3 2.44 4.83 -12.80
C VAL A 3 2.55 5.37 -11.37
N THR A 4 3.58 6.18 -11.06
CA THR A 4 3.73 6.85 -9.74
C THR A 4 2.67 7.94 -9.49
N PHE A 5 2.27 8.68 -10.54
CA PHE A 5 1.20 9.69 -10.47
C PHE A 5 -0.19 9.05 -10.32
N ILE A 6 -0.41 7.89 -10.95
CA ILE A 6 -1.69 7.15 -10.91
C ILE A 6 -1.89 6.45 -9.55
N ILE A 7 -0.81 5.96 -8.93
CA ILE A 7 -0.87 5.18 -7.68
C ILE A 7 -0.71 6.04 -6.41
N GLY A 8 0.06 7.14 -6.44
CA GLY A 8 0.64 7.67 -5.20
C GLY A 8 0.64 9.17 -5.05
N LYS A 9 -0.55 9.76 -4.81
CA LYS A 9 -0.65 11.09 -4.21
C LYS A 9 -1.61 11.17 -3.01
N HIS A 10 -1.87 10.04 -2.33
CA HIS A 10 -2.89 9.97 -1.28
C HIS A 10 -2.54 9.18 -0.01
N LEU A 11 -1.26 9.00 0.38
CA LEU A 11 -1.01 8.59 1.77
C LEU A 11 0.45 8.75 2.25
N THR A 12 0.77 9.92 2.78
CA THR A 12 1.74 10.05 3.89
C THR A 12 1.28 11.16 4.81
N SER A 13 0.46 10.79 5.79
CA SER A 13 0.62 11.34 7.13
C SER A 13 0.20 10.23 8.09
N LEU A 14 1.18 9.58 8.72
CA LEU A 14 0.90 8.55 9.71
C LEU A 14 0.18 9.09 10.96
N ILE A 15 -0.16 10.39 11.06
CA ILE A 15 -0.92 10.97 12.20
C ILE A 15 -1.64 12.32 11.92
N ALA A 16 -1.53 12.98 10.76
CA ALA A 16 -2.22 14.26 10.53
C ALA A 16 -3.39 14.12 9.54
N LEU A 17 -4.60 14.34 10.07
CA LEU A 17 -5.86 14.55 9.37
C LEU A 17 -5.78 15.80 8.45
N ARG A 18 -5.05 15.72 7.34
CA ARG A 18 -4.95 16.83 6.36
C ARG A 18 -5.32 16.36 4.96
N LEU A 19 -6.59 16.60 4.62
CA LEU A 19 -7.27 16.27 3.37
C LEU A 19 -6.71 16.98 2.11
N TYR A 20 -5.80 17.94 2.26
CA TYR A 20 -5.42 18.89 1.20
C TYR A 20 -3.92 18.93 0.85
N MET A 21 -3.09 18.04 1.39
CA MET A 21 -1.66 18.01 1.06
C MET A 21 -1.35 17.02 -0.09
N PRO A 22 -0.51 17.43 -1.07
CA PRO A 22 0.18 16.53 -2.01
C PRO A 22 0.90 15.38 -1.29
N GLY A 23 0.30 14.19 -1.14
CA GLY A 23 0.88 13.12 -0.31
C GLY A 23 1.46 11.95 -1.10
N ASN A 24 2.77 11.76 -1.20
CA ASN A 24 3.38 10.56 -1.80
C ASN A 24 2.88 9.27 -1.10
N SER A 25 2.56 8.18 -1.83
CA SER A 25 2.20 6.89 -1.19
C SER A 25 3.44 6.00 -1.03
N ILE A 26 3.41 5.08 -0.05
CA ILE A 26 4.50 4.11 0.18
C ILE A 26 4.84 3.35 -1.10
N THR A 27 3.85 2.93 -1.90
CA THR A 27 4.08 2.25 -3.18
C THR A 27 4.80 3.14 -4.21
N SER A 28 4.48 4.43 -4.24
CA SER A 28 5.14 5.40 -5.13
C SER A 28 6.54 5.78 -4.66
N ALA A 29 6.73 5.94 -3.34
CA ALA A 29 8.05 6.12 -2.73
C ALA A 29 8.96 4.92 -3.00
N LEU A 30 8.48 3.69 -2.81
CA LEU A 30 9.22 2.48 -3.15
C LEU A 30 9.55 2.46 -4.65
N ALA A 31 8.59 2.68 -5.54
CA ALA A 31 8.85 2.64 -6.99
C ALA A 31 9.83 3.72 -7.48
N ASN A 32 9.91 4.87 -6.81
CA ASN A 32 10.82 5.96 -7.18
C ASN A 32 12.18 5.79 -6.51
N GLU A 33 12.20 5.54 -5.20
CA GLU A 33 13.43 5.50 -4.41
C GLU A 33 14.16 4.17 -4.51
N PHE A 34 13.51 3.03 -4.80
CA PHE A 34 14.26 1.79 -5.11
C PHE A 34 15.07 1.91 -6.40
N ALA A 35 14.61 2.71 -7.36
CA ALA A 35 15.33 2.93 -8.61
C ALA A 35 16.54 3.87 -8.44
N GLU A 36 16.51 4.71 -7.40
CA GLU A 36 17.55 5.71 -7.09
C GLU A 36 18.42 5.30 -5.87
N ALA A 37 18.13 4.17 -5.23
CA ALA A 37 18.83 3.73 -4.02
C ALA A 37 20.26 3.26 -4.31
N GLU A 38 21.25 3.93 -3.75
CA GLU A 38 22.63 3.44 -3.71
C GLU A 38 22.77 2.22 -2.76
N THR A 39 23.70 1.32 -3.09
CA THR A 39 23.92 0.07 -2.34
C THR A 39 24.37 0.35 -0.90
N GLY A 40 23.55 -0.05 0.07
CA GLY A 40 23.81 0.14 1.49
C GLY A 40 22.53 0.12 2.34
N LEU A 41 22.47 1.01 3.34
CA LEU A 41 21.36 1.12 4.29
C LEU A 41 20.02 1.53 3.64
N HIS A 42 20.07 2.26 2.52
CA HIS A 42 18.88 2.76 1.83
C HIS A 42 18.01 1.63 1.24
N VAL A 43 18.64 0.65 0.59
CA VAL A 43 17.95 -0.52 0.04
C VAL A 43 17.36 -1.38 1.16
N ALA A 44 18.06 -1.51 2.29
CA ALA A 44 17.57 -2.27 3.44
C ALA A 44 16.30 -1.65 4.05
N ALA A 45 16.28 -0.32 4.22
CA ALA A 45 15.10 0.40 4.71
C ALA A 45 13.92 0.32 3.73
N LEU A 46 14.18 0.43 2.42
CA LEU A 46 13.14 0.26 1.41
C LEU A 46 12.59 -1.17 1.37
N MET A 47 13.44 -2.19 1.58
CA MET A 47 13.01 -3.59 1.67
C MET A 47 12.11 -3.84 2.89
N GLU A 48 12.42 -3.24 4.04
CA GLU A 48 11.55 -3.31 5.22
C GLU A 48 10.18 -2.68 4.96
N LEU A 49 10.15 -1.49 4.35
CA LEU A 49 8.91 -0.82 3.96
C LEU A 49 8.10 -1.66 2.95
N GLY A 50 8.77 -2.31 2.00
CA GLY A 50 8.15 -3.24 1.06
C GLY A 50 7.50 -4.44 1.75
N LEU A 51 8.17 -5.02 2.75
CA LEU A 51 7.65 -6.13 3.54
C LEU A 51 6.39 -5.72 4.33
N ILE A 52 6.42 -4.56 4.98
CA ILE A 52 5.26 -4.05 5.72
C ILE A 52 4.08 -3.84 4.78
N LEU A 53 4.31 -3.22 3.61
CA LEU A 53 3.26 -3.01 2.61
C LEU A 53 2.68 -4.34 2.09
N PHE A 54 3.52 -5.35 1.90
CA PHE A 54 3.08 -6.69 1.54
C PHE A 54 2.18 -7.31 2.61
N VAL A 55 2.55 -7.21 3.90
CA VAL A 55 1.73 -7.72 5.01
C VAL A 55 0.37 -7.01 5.05
N ILE A 56 0.35 -5.69 4.86
CA ILE A 56 -0.90 -4.92 4.83
C ILE A 56 -1.79 -5.37 3.66
N THR A 57 -1.25 -5.49 2.45
CA THR A 57 -2.03 -5.93 1.28
C THR A 57 -2.55 -7.35 1.45
N PHE A 58 -1.75 -8.24 2.03
CA PHE A 58 -2.17 -9.60 2.35
C PHE A 58 -3.36 -9.62 3.33
N ILE A 59 -3.29 -8.85 4.42
CA ILE A 59 -4.39 -8.76 5.41
C ILE A 59 -5.66 -8.21 4.75
N VAL A 60 -5.54 -7.17 3.94
CA VAL A 60 -6.69 -6.58 3.24
C VAL A 60 -7.33 -7.58 2.29
N LEU A 61 -6.55 -8.27 1.45
CA LEU A 61 -7.06 -9.29 0.54
C LEU A 61 -7.72 -10.45 1.29
N ALA A 62 -7.10 -10.91 2.39
CA ALA A 62 -7.68 -11.95 3.23
C ALA A 62 -9.03 -11.53 3.83
N ALA A 63 -9.13 -10.29 4.32
CA ALA A 63 -10.37 -9.72 4.84
C ALA A 63 -11.44 -9.58 3.75
N SER A 64 -11.09 -9.07 2.57
CA SER A 64 -12.01 -8.97 1.43
C SER A 64 -12.53 -10.33 1.02
N LYS A 65 -11.65 -11.34 0.92
CA LYS A 65 -12.05 -12.71 0.60
C LYS A 65 -12.97 -13.31 1.67
N PHE A 66 -12.69 -13.06 2.95
CA PHE A 66 -13.54 -13.51 4.05
C PHE A 66 -14.94 -12.86 4.00
N MET A 67 -15.03 -11.57 3.70
CA MET A 67 -16.30 -10.86 3.53
C MET A 67 -17.13 -11.44 2.38
N ILE A 68 -16.50 -11.69 1.22
CA ILE A 68 -17.18 -12.30 0.07
C ILE A 68 -17.68 -13.71 0.41
N MET A 69 -16.89 -14.52 1.13
CA MET A 69 -17.31 -15.86 1.55
C MET A 69 -18.53 -15.81 2.50
N ARG A 70 -18.61 -14.80 3.37
CA ARG A 70 -19.79 -14.58 4.22
C ARG A 70 -21.02 -14.16 3.41
N LEU A 71 -20.82 -13.27 2.42
CA LEU A 71 -21.91 -12.81 1.56
C LEU A 71 -22.46 -13.96 0.70
N ALA A 72 -21.59 -14.72 0.03
CA ALA A 72 -21.96 -15.87 -0.78
C ALA A 72 -22.74 -16.94 0.01
N LYS A 73 -22.41 -17.14 1.29
CA LYS A 73 -23.16 -18.04 2.18
C LYS A 73 -24.58 -17.54 2.47
N ASN A 74 -24.78 -16.22 2.53
CA ASN A 74 -26.09 -15.62 2.77
C ASN A 74 -26.94 -15.51 1.49
N GLU A 75 -26.31 -15.45 0.32
CA GLU A 75 -27.00 -15.42 -0.97
C GLU A 75 -27.57 -16.79 -1.36
N GLY A 76 -26.93 -17.91 -0.97
CA GLY A 76 -27.45 -19.27 -1.18
C GLY A 76 -28.57 -19.72 -0.22
N ALA A 77 -29.01 -18.84 0.69
CA ALA A 77 -30.08 -19.11 1.66
C ALA A 77 -31.45 -18.53 1.24
N ARG A 78 -31.60 -18.11 -0.02
CA ARG A 78 -32.87 -17.72 -0.64
C ARG A 78 -33.29 -18.72 -1.70
#